data_AF-A0A7V3J9F8-F1
#
_entry.id   AF-A0A7V3J9F8-F1
#
_cell.length_a   1.000
_cell.length_b   1.000
_cell.length_c   1.000
_cell.angle_alpha   90.00
_cell.angle_beta   90.00
_cell.angle_gamma   90.00
#
_symmetry.space_group_name_H-M   'P 1'
#
loop_
_entity.id
_entity.type
_entity.pdbx_description
1 polymer ?
#
loop_
_entity_poly.entity_id
_entity_poly.type
_entity_poly.pdbx_seq_one_letter_code
_entity_poly.pdbx_strand_id
1 'polypeptide(L)' 'GPMQFMPGTWRKYGVDGNGDGKVDITSAYDSLHAAAKYLAASGAASGKIEQALLAYNHSIAYVRKVVSIARQLGY' A
#
# COMPACT_ATOMS: atom_id res chain seq x y z
N GLY A 1 7.82 -8.45 4.21
CA GLY A 1 8.32 -8.05 2.89
C GLY A 1 8.61 -6.56 2.81
N PRO A 2 8.99 -6.04 1.64
CA PRO A 2 9.39 -4.65 1.41
C PRO A 2 8.40 -3.61 1.92
N MET A 3 7.09 -3.91 1.87
CA MET A 3 6.01 -3.03 2.33
C MET A 3 5.57 -3.29 3.79
N GLN A 4 6.28 -4.15 4.53
CA GLN A 4 5.97 -4.49 5.94
C GLN A 4 4.54 -5.03 6.18
N PHE A 5 3.96 -5.74 5.21
CA PHE A 5 2.65 -6.37 5.40
C PHE A 5 2.62 -7.37 6.55
N MET A 6 1.62 -7.23 7.42
CA MET A 6 1.24 -8.27 8.37
C MET A 6 0.68 -9.50 7.62
N PRO A 7 0.87 -10.73 8.12
CA PRO A 7 0.41 -11.94 7.43
C PRO A 7 -1.07 -11.95 7.05
N GLY A 8 -1.94 -11.37 7.90
CA GLY A 8 -3.38 -11.26 7.62
C GLY A 8 -3.69 -10.31 6.46
N THR A 9 -3.01 -9.18 6.38
CA THR A 9 -3.15 -8.22 5.28
C THR A 9 -2.64 -8.83 3.97
N TRP A 10 -1.50 -9.51 4.01
CA TRP A 10 -0.93 -10.17 2.83
C TRP A 10 -1.89 -11.22 2.24
N ARG A 11 -2.51 -12.05 3.08
CA ARG A 11 -3.50 -13.05 2.59
C ARG A 11 -4.69 -12.43 1.85
N LYS A 12 -5.08 -11.20 2.19
CA LYS A 12 -6.24 -10.52 1.59
C LYS A 12 -5.87 -9.69 0.36
N TYR A 13 -4.69 -9.07 0.37
CA TYR A 13 -4.30 -8.08 -0.63
C TYR A 13 -3.11 -8.48 -1.49
N GLY A 14 -2.40 -9.56 -1.16
CA GLY A 14 -1.36 -10.15 -1.99
C GLY A 14 -1.89 -10.42 -3.40
N VAL A 15 -1.10 -10.08 -4.40
CA VAL A 15 -1.40 -10.24 -5.81
C VAL A 15 -0.10 -10.47 -6.56
N ASP A 16 -0.14 -11.34 -7.57
CA ASP A 16 0.94 -11.50 -8.54
C ASP A 16 1.03 -10.21 -9.36
N GLY A 17 1.99 -9.36 -8.99
CA GLY A 17 2.10 -8.00 -9.52
C GLY A 17 2.98 -7.92 -10.77
N ASN A 18 3.76 -8.96 -11.07
CA ASN A 18 4.63 -9.05 -12.23
C ASN A 18 4.17 -10.11 -13.26
N GLY A 19 3.16 -10.91 -12.94
CA GLY A 19 2.58 -11.92 -13.82
C GLY A 19 3.42 -13.19 -13.94
N ASP A 20 4.27 -13.50 -12.96
CA ASP A 20 5.17 -14.66 -13.00
C ASP A 20 4.53 -15.97 -12.48
N GLY A 21 3.27 -15.90 -12.06
CA GLY A 21 2.50 -17.02 -11.52
C GLY A 21 2.70 -17.25 -10.03
N LYS A 22 3.46 -16.41 -9.33
CA LYS A 22 3.69 -16.48 -7.87
C LYS A 22 3.18 -15.23 -7.19
N VAL A 23 2.76 -15.40 -5.93
CA VAL A 23 2.40 -14.29 -5.04
C VAL A 23 3.43 -14.26 -3.91
N ASP A 24 4.49 -13.47 -4.10
CA ASP A 24 5.66 -13.44 -3.22
C ASP A 24 5.72 -12.12 -2.43
N ILE A 25 5.62 -12.22 -1.10
CA ILE A 25 5.71 -11.06 -0.20
C ILE A 25 7.11 -10.40 -0.21
N THR A 26 8.12 -11.07 -0.74
CA THR A 26 9.47 -10.54 -0.89
C THR A 26 9.70 -9.87 -2.24
N SER A 27 8.86 -10.17 -3.25
CA SER A 27 8.84 -9.47 -4.52
C SER A 27 8.43 -8.01 -4.31
N ALA A 28 9.26 -7.09 -4.81
CA ALA A 28 8.95 -5.67 -4.79
C ALA A 28 7.72 -5.36 -5.64
N TYR A 29 7.54 -6.05 -6.77
CA TYR A 29 6.40 -5.86 -7.67
C TYR A 29 5.09 -6.28 -7.01
N ASP A 30 5.05 -7.47 -6.41
CA ASP A 30 3.85 -7.99 -5.75
C ASP A 30 3.51 -7.18 -4.52
N SER A 31 4.53 -6.81 -3.74
CA SER A 31 4.36 -5.95 -2.57
C SER A 31 3.82 -4.57 -2.93
N LEU A 32 4.29 -3.97 -4.02
CA LEU A 32 3.80 -2.67 -4.49
C LEU A 32 2.34 -2.76 -4.94
N HIS A 33 1.98 -3.77 -5.73
CA HIS A 33 0.61 -3.96 -6.18
C HIS A 33 -0.33 -4.29 -5.03
N ALA A 34 0.12 -5.08 -4.05
CA ALA A 34 -0.64 -5.34 -2.83
C ALA A 34 -0.89 -4.06 -2.03
N ALA A 35 0.10 -3.14 -1.97
CA ALA A 35 -0.05 -1.85 -1.29
C ALA A 35 -1.05 -0.94 -2.01
N ALA A 36 -0.97 -0.86 -3.34
CA ALA A 36 -1.94 -0.13 -4.15
C ALA A 36 -3.36 -0.67 -3.96
N LYS A 37 -3.53 -2.01 -4.01
CA LYS A 37 -4.83 -2.68 -3.80
C LYS A 37 -5.37 -2.43 -2.39
N TYR A 38 -4.52 -2.49 -1.37
CA TYR A 38 -4.89 -2.17 0.00
C TYR A 38 -5.37 -0.72 0.13
N LEU A 39 -4.59 0.24 -0.37
CA LEU A 39 -4.92 1.67 -0.26
C LEU A 39 -6.22 1.99 -1.02
N ALA A 40 -6.41 1.41 -2.21
CA ALA A 40 -7.63 1.54 -2.99
C ALA A 40 -8.85 1.04 -2.19
N ALA A 41 -8.77 -0.15 -1.60
CA ALA A 41 -9.82 -0.73 -0.76
C ALA A 41 -10.08 0.06 0.53
N SER A 42 -9.07 0.76 1.06
CA SER A 42 -9.17 1.64 2.23
C SER A 42 -9.67 3.05 1.90
N GLY A 43 -10.07 3.32 0.65
CA GLY A 43 -10.73 4.56 0.24
C GLY A 43 -9.90 5.51 -0.62
N ALA A 44 -8.63 5.19 -0.91
CA ALA A 44 -7.79 6.02 -1.77
C ALA A 44 -8.38 6.16 -3.19
N ALA A 45 -9.02 5.11 -3.71
CA ALA A 45 -9.68 5.13 -5.02
C ALA A 45 -10.87 6.10 -5.08
N SER A 46 -11.42 6.48 -3.92
CA SER A 46 -12.48 7.48 -3.78
C SER A 46 -11.95 8.85 -3.33
N GLY A 47 -10.64 9.09 -3.46
CA GLY A 47 -9.98 10.34 -3.07
C GLY A 47 -9.68 10.47 -1.57
N LYS A 48 -10.00 9.47 -0.75
CA LYS A 48 -9.78 9.48 0.72
C LYS A 48 -8.38 9.01 1.09
N ILE A 49 -7.36 9.67 0.54
CA ILE A 49 -5.96 9.22 0.58
C ILE A 49 -5.42 9.23 2.01
N GLU A 50 -5.65 10.30 2.78
CA GLU A 50 -5.18 10.38 4.17
C GLU A 50 -5.82 9.32 5.08
N GLN A 51 -7.11 9.03 4.87
CA GLN A 51 -7.81 7.95 5.58
C GLN A 51 -7.22 6.58 5.23
N ALA A 52 -6.93 6.33 3.95
CA ALA A 52 -6.33 5.07 3.52
C ALA A 52 -4.92 4.88 4.08
N LEU A 53 -4.11 5.95 4.13
CA LEU A 53 -2.79 5.94 4.76
C LEU A 53 -2.88 5.73 6.27
N LEU A 54 -3.89 6.29 6.93
CA LEU A 54 -4.10 6.08 8.37
C LEU A 54 -4.49 4.62 8.67
N ALA A 55 -5.30 3.99 7.81
CA ALA A 55 -5.61 2.57 7.93
C ALA A 55 -4.35 1.70 7.76
N TYR A 56 -3.45 2.10 6.85
CA TYR A 56 -2.17 1.43 6.65
C TYR A 56 -1.27 1.52 7.89
N ASN A 57 -1.19 2.71 8.47
CA ASN A 57 -0.42 2.99 9.67
C ASN A 57 -1.14 4.07 10.49
N HIS A 58 -1.57 3.71 11.71
CA HIS A 58 -2.33 4.58 12.63
C HIS A 58 -1.49 5.73 13.24
N SER A 59 -0.70 6.43 12.44
CA SER A 59 0.13 7.56 12.84
C SER A 59 -0.10 8.76 11.92
N ILE A 60 -0.61 9.84 12.51
CA ILE A 60 -0.80 11.11 11.79
C ILE A 60 0.54 11.68 11.28
N ALA A 61 1.63 11.47 12.02
CA ALA A 61 2.96 11.88 11.57
C ALA A 61 3.40 11.11 10.32
N TYR A 62 3.11 9.80 10.26
CA TYR A 62 3.35 8.98 9.07
C TYR A 62 2.54 9.48 7.86
N VAL A 63 1.23 9.71 8.04
CA VAL A 63 0.35 10.21 6.97
C VAL A 63 0.88 11.52 6.40
N ARG A 64 1.19 12.50 7.26
CA ARG A 64 1.72 13.81 6.83
C ARG A 64 3.04 13.67 6.08
N LYS A 65 3.95 12.81 6.56
CA LYS A 65 5.23 12.57 5.91
C LYS A 65 5.05 11.98 4.50
N VAL A 66 4.19 10.97 4.36
CA VAL A 66 3.93 10.32 3.07
C VAL A 66 3.28 11.28 2.08
N VAL A 67 2.26 12.03 2.50
CA VAL A 67 1.60 13.04 1.64
C VAL A 67 2.57 14.14 1.22
N SER A 68 3.44 14.59 2.12
CA SER A 68 4.47 15.59 1.81
C SER A 68 5.42 15.10 0.72
N ILE A 69 5.93 13.88 0.84
CA ILE A 69 6.80 13.25 -0.17
C ILE A 69 6.05 13.08 -1.49
N ALA A 70 4.80 12.60 -1.46
CA ALA A 70 4.00 12.42 -2.67
C ALA A 70 3.82 13.74 -3.44
N ARG A 71 3.50 14.84 -2.76
CA ARG A 71 3.38 16.17 -3.38
C ARG A 71 4.68 16.64 -4.03
N GLN A 72 5.83 16.32 -3.45
CA GLN A 72 7.14 16.61 -4.06
C GLN A 72 7.38 15.82 -5.36
N LEU A 73 6.70 14.69 -5.54
CA LEU A 73 6.75 13.85 -6.73
C LEU A 73 5.65 14.18 -7.76
N GLY A 74 4.82 15.21 -7.52
CA GLY A 74 3.78 15.65 -8.45
C GLY A 74 2.43 14.94 -8.31
N TYR A 75 2.18 14.31 -7.16
CA TYR A 75 0.83 13.86 -6.76
C TYR A 75 -0.08 15.03 -6.37
#